data_AF-A0AAV1K137-F1
#
_entry.id   AF-A0AAV1K137-F1
#
_cell.length_a   1.000
_cell.length_b   1.000
_cell.length_c   1.000
_cell.angle_alpha   90.00
_cell.angle_beta   90.00
_cell.angle_gamma   90.00
#
_symmetry.space_group_name_H-M   'P 1'
#
loop_
_entity.id
_entity.type
_entity.pdbx_description
1 polymer ?
#
loop_
_entity_poly.entity_id
_entity_poly.type
_entity_poly.pdbx_seq_one_letter_code
_entity_poly.pdbx_strand_id
1 'polypeptide(L)' 'MYKFVLFIALCMMVSANPTWKRSSSPLELITVIELEEACVRQGGICVRIEDCDPSNIVHMRGKLCPNQKHLGVECCYM' A
#
# COMPACT_ATOMS: atom_id res chain seq x y z
N MET A 1 -1.91 -51.00 22.45
CA MET A 1 -1.81 -50.65 21.02
C MET A 1 -2.67 -49.43 20.65
N TYR A 2 -3.93 -49.33 21.08
CA TYR A 2 -4.81 -48.20 20.75
C TYR A 2 -4.30 -46.81 21.18
N LYS A 3 -3.57 -46.72 22.31
CA LYS A 3 -2.95 -45.46 22.77
C LYS A 3 -1.95 -44.86 21.77
N PHE A 4 -1.18 -45.70 21.10
CA PHE A 4 -0.23 -45.25 20.07
C PHE A 4 -0.94 -44.74 18.82
N VAL A 5 -2.01 -45.42 18.41
CA VAL A 5 -2.85 -45.02 17.26
C VAL A 5 -3.53 -43.67 17.54
N LEU A 6 -4.02 -43.46 18.76
CA LEU A 6 -4.67 -42.22 19.17
C LEU A 6 -3.69 -41.04 19.18
N PHE A 7 -2.44 -41.29 19.58
CA PHE A 7 -1.37 -40.29 19.56
C PHE A 7 -0.99 -39.85 18.13
N ILE A 8 -0.87 -40.82 17.22
CA ILE A 8 -0.56 -40.56 15.80
C ILE A 8 -1.69 -39.78 15.13
N ALA A 9 -2.95 -40.13 15.42
CA ALA A 9 -4.11 -39.42 14.89
C ALA A 9 -4.19 -37.96 15.36
N LEU A 10 -3.86 -37.69 16.63
CA LEU A 10 -3.79 -36.33 17.17
C LEU A 10 -2.68 -35.50 16.51
N CYS A 11 -1.50 -36.07 16.30
CA CYS A 11 -0.40 -35.38 15.62
C CYS A 11 -0.74 -34.99 14.17
N MET A 12 -1.43 -35.87 13.42
CA MET A 12 -1.85 -35.56 12.06
C MET A 12 -2.86 -34.39 12.00
N MET A 13 -3.79 -34.30 12.96
CA MET A 13 -4.73 -33.18 13.05
C MET A 13 -4.05 -31.86 13.39
N VAL A 14 -2.98 -31.87 14.20
CA VAL A 14 -2.19 -30.66 14.50
C VAL A 14 -1.42 -30.18 13.27
N SER A 15 -0.92 -31.09 12.42
CA SER A 15 -0.23 -30.74 11.16
C SER A 15 -1.16 -30.28 10.04
N ALA A 16 -2.46 -30.53 10.16
CA ALA A 16 -3.47 -30.13 9.17
C ALA A 16 -3.99 -28.70 9.37
N ASN A 17 -3.59 -28.02 10.44
CA ASN A 17 -3.77 -26.57 10.52
C ASN A 17 -2.69 -25.92 9.66
N PRO A 18 -3.02 -25.35 8.48
CA PRO A 18 -2.07 -24.54 7.75
C PRO A 18 -1.70 -23.39 8.69
N THR A 19 -0.49 -23.47 9.22
CA THR A 19 0.16 -22.39 9.95
C THR A 19 0.05 -21.18 9.05
N TRP A 20 -0.87 -20.29 9.44
CA TRP A 20 -0.93 -18.89 9.11
C TRP A 20 -0.16 -18.60 7.82
N LYS A 21 -0.82 -18.72 6.66
CA LYS A 21 -0.37 -18.00 5.47
C LYS A 21 -0.36 -16.55 5.88
N ARG A 22 0.75 -16.10 6.47
CA ARG A 22 1.06 -14.70 6.67
C ARG A 22 0.89 -14.18 5.27
N SER A 23 -0.15 -13.38 5.08
CA SER A 23 -0.30 -12.60 3.86
C SER A 23 0.97 -11.75 3.83
N SER A 24 2.01 -12.28 3.21
CA SER A 24 3.06 -11.48 2.62
C SER A 24 2.39 -10.84 1.43
N SER A 25 1.47 -9.90 1.70
CA SER A 25 1.37 -8.77 0.80
C SER A 25 2.82 -8.32 0.63
N PRO A 26 3.34 -8.19 -0.60
CA PRO A 26 4.64 -7.57 -0.80
C PRO A 26 4.63 -6.31 0.06
N LEU A 27 5.74 -6.04 0.76
CA LEU A 27 5.93 -4.76 1.42
C LEU A 27 5.68 -3.71 0.32
N GLU A 28 4.44 -3.22 0.22
CA GLU A 28 4.15 -1.96 -0.43
C GLU A 28 5.02 -1.03 0.38
N LEU A 29 6.15 -0.67 -0.23
CA LEU A 29 7.00 0.38 0.26
C LEU A 29 6.03 1.55 0.45
N ILE A 30 5.66 1.84 1.69
CA ILE A 30 4.78 2.95 2.02
C ILE A 30 5.63 4.18 1.69
N THR A 31 5.60 4.58 0.42
CA THR A 31 6.23 5.79 -0.05
C THR A 31 5.35 6.90 0.46
N VAL A 32 5.71 7.45 1.61
CA VAL A 32 5.06 8.63 2.17
C VAL A 32 5.27 9.76 1.16
N ILE A 33 4.17 10.17 0.52
CA ILE A 33 4.18 11.36 -0.35
C ILE A 33 4.12 12.55 0.58
N GLU A 34 5.12 13.43 0.47
CA GLU A 34 5.21 14.63 1.30
C GLU A 34 4.25 15.69 0.75
N LEU A 35 3.69 16.49 1.65
CA LEU A 35 2.94 17.67 1.24
C LEU A 35 3.92 18.77 0.87
N GLU A 36 3.84 19.25 -0.37
CA GLU A 36 4.64 20.37 -0.84
C GLU A 36 3.83 21.68 -0.75
N GLU A 37 4.42 22.72 -0.17
CA GLU A 37 3.75 24.01 0.07
C GLU A 37 3.12 24.59 -1.21
N ALA A 38 3.80 24.44 -2.36
CA ALA A 38 3.29 24.91 -3.64
C ALA A 38 1.95 24.28 -4.03
N CYS A 39 1.77 22.97 -3.82
CA CYS A 39 0.52 22.26 -4.07
C CYS A 39 -0.56 22.62 -3.04
N VAL A 40 -0.18 22.68 -1.76
CA VAL A 40 -1.10 23.04 -0.66
C VAL A 40 -1.68 24.44 -0.84
N ARG A 41 -0.88 25.40 -1.32
CA ARG A 41 -1.35 26.78 -1.62
C ARG A 41 -2.34 26.86 -2.77
N GLN A 42 -2.41 25.83 -3.61
CA GLN A 42 -3.44 25.69 -4.65
C GLN A 42 -4.70 24.99 -4.12
N GLY A 43 -4.72 24.54 -2.87
CA GLY A 43 -5.83 23.76 -2.29
C GLY A 43 -5.79 22.27 -2.67
N GLY A 44 -4.61 21.74 -3.02
CA GLY A 44 -4.43 20.34 -3.39
C GLY A 44 -3.43 19.59 -2.51
N ILE A 45 -3.25 18.31 -2.82
CA ILE A 45 -2.24 17.43 -2.24
C ILE A 45 -1.44 16.71 -3.33
N CYS A 46 -0.19 16.38 -3.02
CA CYS A 46 0.64 15.56 -3.89
C CYS A 46 0.21 14.10 -3.72
N VAL A 47 -0.20 13.48 -4.82
CA VAL A 47 -0.58 12.06 -4.88
C VAL A 47 0.02 11.45 -6.14
N ARG A 48 0.11 10.13 -6.20
CA ARG A 48 0.47 9.44 -7.45
C ARG A 48 -0.55 9.76 -8.53
N ILE A 49 -0.09 9.92 -9.77
CA ILE A 49 -0.96 10.29 -10.88
C ILE A 49 -2.06 9.24 -11.12
N GLU A 50 -1.77 7.96 -10.82
CA GLU A 50 -2.74 6.87 -10.88
C GLU A 50 -3.87 6.95 -9.84
N ASP A 51 -3.64 7.66 -8.73
CA ASP A 51 -4.60 7.78 -7.61
C ASP A 51 -5.45 9.07 -7.68
N CYS A 52 -5.14 9.98 -8.60
CA CYS A 52 -5.88 11.23 -8.80
C CYS A 52 -6.92 11.09 -9.91
N ASP A 53 -8.14 11.55 -9.66
CA ASP A 53 -9.12 11.69 -10.74
C ASP A 53 -8.57 12.68 -11.80
N PRO A 54 -8.56 12.32 -13.09
CA PRO A 54 -8.03 13.19 -14.15
C PRO A 54 -8.65 14.60 -14.18
N SER A 55 -9.88 14.76 -13.69
CA SER A 55 -10.58 16.05 -13.59
C SER A 55 -10.11 16.91 -12.41
N ASN A 56 -9.48 16.30 -11.40
CA ASN A 56 -8.95 16.98 -10.21
C ASN A 56 -7.45 17.29 -10.33
N ILE A 57 -6.79 16.90 -11.43
CA ILE A 57 -5.39 17.26 -11.66
C ILE A 57 -5.28 18.77 -11.87
N VAL A 58 -4.46 19.42 -11.04
CA VAL A 58 -4.23 20.86 -11.13
C VAL A 58 -3.60 21.23 -12.47
N HIS A 59 -4.03 22.34 -13.07
CA HIS A 59 -3.56 22.77 -14.40
C HIS A 59 -2.03 22.94 -14.50
N MET A 60 -1.35 23.28 -13.40
CA MET A 60 0.10 23.45 -13.34
C MET A 60 0.84 22.12 -13.16
N ARG A 61 0.64 21.19 -14.10
CA ARG A 61 1.22 19.85 -14.08
C ARG A 61 2.75 19.88 -13.92
N GLY A 62 3.25 19.02 -13.03
CA GLY A 62 4.66 18.80 -12.77
C GLY A 62 5.42 20.02 -12.23
N LYS A 63 4.71 21.03 -11.71
CA LYS A 63 5.29 22.24 -11.09
C LYS A 63 5.01 22.34 -9.59
N LEU A 64 3.95 21.70 -9.11
CA LEU A 64 3.46 21.87 -7.74
C LEU A 64 3.99 20.81 -6.76
N CYS A 65 4.45 19.66 -7.26
CA CYS A 65 5.13 18.61 -6.49
C CYS A 65 6.54 18.32 -7.09
N PRO A 66 7.44 19.32 -7.18
CA PRO A 66 8.70 19.18 -7.87
C PRO A 66 9.66 18.19 -7.22
N ASN A 67 9.68 18.07 -5.89
CA ASN A 67 10.63 17.21 -5.18
C ASN A 67 10.35 15.73 -5.43
N GLN A 68 9.08 15.38 -5.58
CA GLN A 68 8.63 14.01 -5.73
C GLN A 68 8.17 13.67 -7.15
N LYS A 69 8.30 14.58 -8.12
CA LYS A 69 7.92 14.37 -9.54
C LYS A 69 8.49 13.10 -10.16
N HIS A 70 9.70 12.71 -9.79
CA HIS A 70 10.36 11.49 -10.26
C HIS A 70 9.66 10.20 -9.82
N LEU A 71 8.80 10.27 -8.80
CA LEU A 71 7.97 9.18 -8.30
C LEU A 71 6.61 9.09 -9.02
N GLY A 72 6.37 9.91 -10.04
CA GLY A 72 5.10 9.93 -10.78
C GLY A 72 3.96 10.61 -10.02
N VAL A 73 4.27 11.49 -9.06
CA VAL A 73 3.26 12.26 -8.33
C VAL A 73 2.87 13.54 -9.06
N GLU A 74 1.63 13.94 -8.86
CA GLU A 74 1.04 15.18 -9.38
C GLU A 74 0.21 15.86 -8.29
N CYS A 75 0.00 17.17 -8.41
CA CYS A 75 -0.88 17.89 -7.51
C CYS A 75 -2.34 17.64 -7.91
N CYS A 76 -3.13 17.17 -6.96
CA CYS A 76 -4.55 16.84 -7.12
C CYS A 76 -5.37 17.72 -6.17
N TYR A 77 -6.46 18.32 -6.66
CA TYR A 77 -7.42 19.03 -5.81
C TYR A 77 -8.10 18.07 -4.83
N MET A 78 -8.39 18.57 -3.61
CA MET A 78 -9.24 17.90 -2.61
C MET A 78 -10.71 18.21 -2.82
#